data_AF-A0A920VYI4-F1
#
_entry.id   AF-A0A920VYI4-F1
#
_cell.length_a   1.000
_cell.length_b   1.000
_cell.length_c   1.000
_cell.angle_alpha   90.00
_cell.angle_beta   90.00
_cell.angle_gamma   90.00
#
_symmetry.space_group_name_H-M   'P 1'
#
loop_
_entity.id
_entity.type
_entity.pdbx_description
1 polymer ?
#
loop_
_entity_poly.entity_id
_entity_poly.type
_entity_poly.pdbx_seq_one_letter_code
_entity_poly.pdbx_strand_id
1 'polypeptide(L)' 'MLLPFKLRLGGVFGSGEKYMSWVSIDDVVAMIQYVMRKDSSQGPVNFVTPNARNNRTFTKS' A
#
# COMPACT_ATOMS: atom_id res chain seq x y z
N MET A 1 7.84 -5.26 -11.20
CA MET A 1 6.94 -6.33 -11.65
C MET A 1 5.74 -5.79 -12.45
N LEU A 2 5.92 -4.80 -13.33
CA LEU A 2 4.79 -4.12 -13.98
C LEU A 2 4.12 -4.95 -15.09
N LEU A 3 4.91 -5.71 -15.85
CA LEU A 3 4.45 -6.46 -17.02
C LEU A 3 3.44 -7.59 -16.66
N PRO A 4 3.66 -8.44 -15.64
CA PRO A 4 2.68 -9.45 -15.24
C PRO A 4 1.38 -8.83 -14.71
N PHE A 5 1.46 -7.74 -13.96
CA PHE A 5 0.27 -7.04 -13.43
C PHE A 5 -0.58 -6.42 -14.56
N LYS A 6 0.05 -5.76 -15.54
CA LYS A 6 -0.64 -5.21 -16.71
C LYS A 6 -1.31 -6.28 -17.57
N LEU A 7 -0.72 -7.49 -17.62
CA LEU A 7 -1.29 -8.65 -18.31
C LEU A 7 -2.31 -9.42 -17.45
N ARG A 8 -2.68 -8.93 -16.25
CA ARG A 8 -3.50 -9.65 -15.25
C ARG A 8 -2.95 -11.02 -14.86
N LEU A 9 -1.67 -11.27 -15.13
CA LEU A 9 -0.91 -12.45 -14.69
C LEU A 9 -0.34 -12.27 -13.28
N GLY A 10 -0.49 -11.07 -12.69
CA GLY A 10 -0.31 -10.83 -11.26
C GLY A 10 -1.44 -11.54 -10.51
N GLY A 11 -1.29 -12.85 -10.30
CA GLY A 11 -2.31 -13.69 -9.69
C GLY A 11 -2.34 -13.62 -8.17
N VAL A 12 -3.31 -14.32 -7.60
CA VAL A 12 -3.35 -14.57 -6.15
C VAL A 12 -2.16 -15.46 -5.78
N PHE A 13 -1.22 -14.93 -5.00
CA PHE A 13 -0.09 -15.68 -4.46
C PHE A 13 -0.55 -16.60 -3.32
N GLY A 14 -0.25 -17.90 -3.44
CA GLY A 14 -0.60 -18.91 -2.42
C GLY A 14 -2.10 -18.97 -2.13
N SER A 15 -2.51 -19.02 -0.86
CA SER A 15 -3.93 -19.00 -0.46
C SER A 15 -4.62 -17.65 -0.73
N GLY A 16 -3.85 -16.58 -0.90
CA GLY A 16 -4.37 -15.21 -1.09
C GLY A 16 -4.85 -14.51 0.17
N GLU A 17 -4.72 -15.15 1.34
CA GLU A 17 -5.24 -14.65 2.62
C GLU A 17 -4.29 -13.66 3.29
N LYS A 18 -3.03 -13.61 2.84
CA LYS A 18 -2.05 -12.67 3.38
C LYS A 18 -2.52 -11.23 3.13
N TYR A 19 -2.61 -10.46 4.21
CA TYR A 19 -2.87 -9.03 4.15
C TYR A 19 -1.71 -8.32 3.47
N MET A 20 -2.05 -7.40 2.59
CA MET A 20 -1.09 -6.53 1.93
C MET A 20 -1.27 -5.12 2.44
N SER A 21 -0.20 -4.61 3.06
CA SER A 21 -0.08 -3.20 3.36
C SER A 21 0.24 -2.46 2.07
N TRP A 22 -0.54 -1.44 1.76
CA TRP A 22 -0.39 -0.64 0.56
C TRP A 22 -0.77 0.81 0.86
N VAL A 23 -0.31 1.70 0.00
CA VAL A 23 -0.57 3.13 0.06
C VAL A 23 -0.40 3.67 -1.35
N SER A 24 -1.24 4.64 -1.75
CA SER A 24 -1.05 5.30 -3.05
C SER A 24 0.18 6.20 -3.02
N ILE A 25 0.82 6.41 -4.18
CA ILE A 25 1.98 7.30 -4.25
C ILE A 25 1.62 8.74 -3.87
N ASP A 26 0.43 9.20 -4.25
CA ASP A 26 -0.07 10.54 -3.92
C ASP A 26 -0.25 10.70 -2.42
N ASP A 27 -0.79 9.68 -1.74
CA ASP A 27 -0.93 9.68 -0.29
C ASP A 27 0.43 9.66 0.42
N VAL A 28 1.42 8.92 -0.10
CA VAL A 28 2.79 8.96 0.45
C VAL A 28 3.37 10.36 0.38
N VAL A 29 3.25 11.04 -0.76
CA VAL A 29 3.76 12.41 -0.92
C VAL A 29 3.04 13.37 0.04
N ALA A 30 1.72 13.27 0.15
CA ALA A 30 0.93 14.10 1.06
C ALA A 30 1.30 13.86 2.54
N MET A 31 1.52 12.60 2.92
CA MET A 31 1.90 12.23 4.28
C MET A 31 3.32 12.67 4.65
N ILE A 32 4.28 12.57 3.72
CA ILE A 32 5.63 13.12 3.93
C ILE A 32 5.53 14.62 4.23
N GLN A 33 4.79 15.36 3.41
CA GLN A 33 4.60 16.78 3.64
C GLN A 33 3.88 17.09 4.97
N TYR A 34 2.93 16.25 5.36
CA TYR A 34 2.24 16.39 6.64
C TYR A 34 3.20 16.21 7.82
N VAL A 35 4.04 15.17 7.80
CA VAL A 35 5.03 14.91 8.84
C VAL A 35 6.06 16.04 8.92
N MET A 36 6.53 16.54 7.78
CA MET A 36 7.47 17.67 7.75
C MET A 36 6.92 18.96 8.36
N ARG A 37 5.60 19.20 8.27
CA ARG A 37 4.95 20.39 8.83
C ARG A 37 4.57 20.24 10.31
N LYS A 38 4.70 19.04 10.86
CA LYS A 38 4.24 18.74 12.22
C LYS A 38 5.45 18.64 13.14
N ASP A 39 5.77 19.74 13.82
CA ASP A 39 6.92 19.85 14.73
C ASP A 39 6.89 18.83 15.90
N SER A 40 5.73 18.22 16.18
CA SER A 40 5.56 17.20 17.22
C SER A 40 5.70 15.76 16.72
N SER A 41 5.93 15.54 15.43
CA SER A 41 6.12 14.20 14.88
C SER A 41 7.53 13.70 15.17
N GLN A 42 7.69 12.95 16.26
CA GLN A 42 8.94 12.25 16.60
C GLN A 42 8.75 10.73 16.52
N GLY A 43 9.75 10.05 15.95
CA GLY A 43 9.76 8.60 15.81
C GLY A 43 9.27 8.08 14.45
N PRO A 44 9.33 6.75 14.25
CA PRO A 44 8.98 6.12 12.99
C PRO A 44 7.46 6.22 12.70
N VAL A 45 7.10 6.52 11.45
CA VAL A 45 5.71 6.63 10.99
C VAL A 45 5.47 5.64 9.85
N ASN A 46 4.43 4.82 9.97
CA ASN A 46 4.00 3.91 8.92
C ASN A 46 2.98 4.60 8.01
N PHE A 47 3.30 4.71 6.72
CA PHE A 47 2.40 5.23 5.69
C PHE A 47 1.64 4.07 5.05
N VAL A 48 0.42 3.85 5.53
CA VAL A 48 -0.42 2.72 5.11
C VAL A 48 -1.88 3.17 5.03
N THR A 49 -2.62 2.65 4.05
CA THR A 49 -4.07 2.84 4.00
C THR A 49 -4.74 2.14 5.20
N PRO A 50 -5.78 2.73 5.83
CA PRO A 50 -6.44 2.18 7.01
C PRO A 50 -7.09 0.81 6.76
N ASN A 51 -7.43 0.50 5.51
CA ASN A 51 -8.06 -0.75 5.11
C ASN A 51 -7.07 -1.64 4.35
N ALA A 52 -6.18 -2.31 5.09
CA ALA A 52 -5.37 -3.38 4.53
C ALA A 52 -6.30 -4.47 3.98
N ARG A 53 -6.07 -4.87 2.72
CA ARG A 53 -6.85 -5.91 2.05
C ARG A 53 -6.00 -7.15 1.87
N ASN A 54 -6.63 -8.33 1.86
CA ASN A 54 -5.91 -9.56 1.53
C ASN A 54 -5.51 -9.56 0.05
N ASN A 55 -4.47 -10.33 -0.28
CA ASN A 55 -3.95 -10.40 -1.64
C ASN A 55 -5.04 -10.77 -2.66
N ARG A 56 -5.97 -11.66 -2.29
CA ARG A 56 -7.12 -12.02 -3.13
C ARG A 56 -8.00 -10.81 -3.49
N THR A 57 -8.26 -9.93 -2.53
CA THR A 57 -9.08 -8.72 -2.74
C THR A 57 -8.27 -7.65 -3.47
N PHE A 58 -6.99 -7.52 -3.16
CA PHE A 58 -6.09 -6.57 -3.82
C PHE A 58 -5.86 -6.90 -5.31
N THR A 59 -5.76 -8.19 -5.65
CA THR A 59 -5.57 -8.65 -7.04
C THR A 59 -6.85 -8.55 -7.88
N LYS A 60 -8.04 -8.48 -7.26
CA LYS A 60 -9.29 -8.25 -7.98
C LYS A 60 -9.37 -6.77 -8.37
N SER A 61 -8.93 -6.46 -9.61
CA SER A 61 -9.16 -5.18 -10.27
C SER A 61 -10.62 -4.99 -10.66
#